data_AF-W9E4G2-F1
#
_entry.id   AF-W9E4G2-F1
#
_cell.length_a   1.000
_cell.length_b   1.000
_cell.length_c   1.000
_cell.angle_alpha   90.00
_cell.angle_beta   90.00
_cell.angle_gamma   90.00
#
_symmetry.space_group_name_H-M   'P 1'
#
loop_
_entity.id
_entity.type
_entity.pdbx_description
1 polymer ?
#
loop_
_entity_poly.entity_id
_entity_poly.type
_entity_poly.pdbx_seq_one_letter_code
_entity_poly.pdbx_strand_id
1 'polypeptide(L)'
;MMSAPTVTLRNMAHGTEMRTVVDGEVFVHYGQIYVNSDPDSFGPELKAAFAGQSVGLCGGADPGALWLVTGLHTGNVGFTVEVHDQPPLLDPAWEEAVEVSFRPASGRSLLVQWAGSAAWELGLDEIDYRVRYCAQGMEGARLKDTRTHGPQLDRYLLQFWPAPPEPERLLRRTSSVAEYWHEFARKQPPPPTAAERAEAERVARETQEQADEQARTAREEWKWGGKLPSERLRQVSGCVESLLRFDPELVHALDAAGPAAQRSVALLAARRACEAAGLAGVGWIAAALDALEAGDALPPPFDDRDRLHRAIRADPDLPRQTVGRAIPPQRPAFQPPLPSRAGRGEPLRLSTSSRRPAPAPAIRISQRHMALPAVVHAAEADPLEAAVKAVSAAVSAYGENYPALLAEVRATVRPE
;
A
#
# COMPACT_ATOMS: atom_id res chain seq x y z
N MET A 1 -31.82 8.35 4.24
CA MET A 1 -32.41 8.84 2.97
C MET A 1 -33.81 9.35 3.24
N MET A 2 -33.96 10.65 3.45
CA MET A 2 -35.22 11.36 3.25
C MET A 2 -34.87 12.55 2.36
N SER A 3 -35.37 12.51 1.13
CA SER A 3 -35.16 13.56 0.12
C SER A 3 -36.09 14.72 0.47
N ALA A 4 -35.52 15.91 0.73
CA ALA A 4 -36.29 17.14 0.89
C ALA A 4 -36.67 17.68 -0.49
N PRO A 5 -37.86 18.30 -0.66
CA PRO A 5 -38.37 18.65 -1.98
C PRO A 5 -37.64 19.86 -2.57
N THR A 6 -37.22 19.75 -3.83
CA THR A 6 -36.80 20.89 -4.66
C THR A 6 -38.01 21.79 -4.92
N VAL A 7 -37.96 23.05 -4.47
CA VAL A 7 -39.00 24.04 -4.75
C VAL A 7 -38.56 24.90 -5.92
N THR A 8 -39.11 24.65 -7.11
CA THR A 8 -38.93 25.52 -8.29
C THR A 8 -39.89 26.72 -8.17
N LEU A 9 -39.40 27.88 -7.74
CA LEU A 9 -40.16 29.13 -7.81
C LEU A 9 -39.94 29.78 -9.19
N ARG A 10 -40.96 29.71 -10.06
CA ARG A 10 -41.02 30.46 -11.32
C ARG A 10 -41.37 31.92 -11.02
N ASN A 11 -40.41 32.83 -11.03
CA ASN A 11 -40.70 34.27 -10.97
C ASN A 11 -40.87 34.80 -12.41
N MET A 12 -42.11 34.88 -12.89
CA MET A 12 -42.41 35.44 -14.22
C MET A 12 -42.41 36.96 -14.18
N ALA A 13 -41.24 37.57 -14.29
CA ALA A 13 -41.06 38.91 -14.81
C ALA A 13 -39.64 39.05 -15.39
N HIS A 14 -39.51 38.84 -16.70
CA HIS A 14 -38.28 38.92 -17.52
C HIS A 14 -37.37 37.69 -17.50
N GLY A 15 -37.70 36.67 -18.30
CA GLY A 15 -36.77 35.91 -19.15
C GLY A 15 -35.53 35.19 -18.58
N THR A 16 -35.36 35.07 -17.26
CA THR A 16 -34.20 34.39 -16.63
C THR A 16 -34.69 33.20 -15.81
N GLU A 17 -34.24 32.00 -16.15
CA GLU A 17 -34.54 30.77 -15.40
C GLU A 17 -33.57 30.64 -14.22
N MET A 18 -34.13 30.56 -13.00
CA MET A 18 -33.39 30.42 -11.75
C MET A 18 -33.90 29.21 -10.97
N ARG A 19 -32.98 28.40 -10.45
CA ARG A 19 -33.25 27.30 -9.53
C ARG A 19 -32.52 27.53 -8.20
N THR A 20 -33.27 27.58 -7.11
CA THR A 20 -32.72 27.51 -5.74
C THR A 20 -32.51 26.04 -5.37
N VAL A 21 -31.27 25.68 -5.05
CA VAL A 21 -30.86 24.28 -4.80
C VAL A 21 -30.69 24.02 -3.31
N VAL A 22 -30.22 25.02 -2.57
CA VAL A 22 -30.10 25.00 -1.11
C VAL A 22 -30.74 26.27 -0.59
N ASP A 23 -31.59 26.14 0.43
CA ASP A 23 -32.12 27.26 1.20
C ASP A 23 -32.34 26.81 2.64
N GLY A 24 -31.70 27.48 3.60
CA GLY A 24 -31.82 27.15 5.01
C GLY A 24 -30.55 27.39 5.81
N GLU A 25 -30.31 26.54 6.81
CA GLU A 25 -29.11 26.63 7.65
C GLU A 25 -28.11 25.53 7.32
N VAL A 26 -26.84 25.91 7.26
CA VAL A 26 -25.70 25.01 7.00
C VAL A 26 -24.78 25.08 8.22
N PHE A 27 -24.39 23.92 8.75
CA PHE A 27 -23.43 23.88 9.86
C PHE A 27 -22.00 24.08 9.34
N VAL A 28 -21.30 25.00 9.97
CA VAL A 28 -19.89 25.31 9.70
C VAL A 28 -19.04 25.04 10.93
N HIS A 29 -17.80 24.67 10.69
CA HIS A 29 -16.76 24.56 11.70
C HIS A 29 -15.45 25.02 11.06
N TYR A 30 -14.60 25.74 11.80
CA TYR A 30 -13.43 26.45 11.26
C TYR A 30 -13.75 27.51 10.18
N GLY A 31 -14.97 28.03 10.16
CA GLY A 31 -15.35 29.13 9.28
C GLY A 31 -15.30 28.80 7.78
N GLN A 32 -15.63 27.56 7.42
CA GLN A 32 -15.45 27.03 6.06
C GLN A 32 -16.64 26.18 5.59
N ILE A 33 -16.95 26.31 4.31
CA ILE A 33 -17.90 25.48 3.53
C ILE A 33 -17.26 25.18 2.17
N TYR A 34 -17.60 24.05 1.56
CA TYR A 34 -16.99 23.64 0.30
C TYR A 34 -18.01 23.39 -0.80
N VAL A 35 -17.60 23.63 -2.04
CA VAL A 35 -18.15 22.90 -3.19
C VAL A 35 -17.09 21.90 -3.65
N ASN A 36 -17.48 20.65 -3.87
CA ASN A 36 -16.60 19.63 -4.43
C ASN A 36 -17.31 18.91 -5.58
N SER A 37 -16.61 18.75 -6.69
CA SER A 37 -17.05 17.99 -7.86
C SER A 37 -16.08 16.89 -8.27
N ASP A 38 -14.94 16.76 -7.58
CA ASP A 38 -13.99 15.67 -7.78
C ASP A 38 -14.32 14.53 -6.79
N PRO A 39 -14.72 13.34 -7.29
CA PRO A 39 -15.06 12.20 -6.43
C PRO A 39 -13.86 11.63 -5.66
N ASP A 40 -12.64 11.88 -6.11
CA ASP A 40 -11.40 11.39 -5.49
C ASP A 40 -10.79 12.41 -4.51
N SER A 41 -11.37 13.61 -4.44
CA SER A 41 -10.93 14.70 -3.56
C SER A 41 -11.57 14.62 -2.17
N PHE A 42 -10.76 14.86 -1.13
CA PHE A 42 -11.21 15.02 0.26
C PHE A 42 -11.57 16.48 0.62
N GLY A 43 -11.69 17.33 -0.40
CA GLY A 43 -11.92 18.78 -0.27
C GLY A 43 -10.67 19.60 -0.56
N PRO A 44 -10.84 20.88 -0.92
CA PRO A 44 -9.72 21.73 -1.31
C PRO A 44 -8.78 22.01 -0.14
N GLU A 45 -7.48 22.16 -0.41
CA GLU A 45 -6.52 22.68 0.57
C GLU A 45 -6.60 24.21 0.61
N LEU A 46 -6.57 24.80 1.81
CA LEU A 46 -6.84 26.24 1.98
C LEU A 46 -5.94 27.13 1.12
N LYS A 47 -4.61 26.90 1.11
CA LYS A 47 -3.72 27.76 0.32
C LYS A 47 -3.88 27.52 -1.18
N ALA A 48 -4.03 26.27 -1.60
CA ALA A 48 -4.27 25.87 -2.98
C ALA A 48 -5.55 26.50 -3.55
N ALA A 49 -6.64 26.53 -2.78
CA ALA A 49 -7.91 27.12 -3.20
C ALA A 49 -7.83 28.61 -3.53
N PHE A 50 -6.89 29.32 -2.90
CA PHE A 50 -6.65 30.75 -3.10
C PHE A 50 -5.37 31.05 -3.88
N ALA A 51 -4.70 30.03 -4.44
CA ALA A 51 -3.43 30.20 -5.14
C ALA A 51 -3.58 31.18 -6.31
N GLY A 52 -2.78 32.25 -6.30
CA GLY A 52 -2.79 33.29 -7.33
C GLY A 52 -4.01 34.22 -7.32
N GLN A 53 -4.97 34.06 -6.41
CA GLN A 53 -6.14 34.94 -6.33
C GLN A 53 -5.88 36.22 -5.54
N SER A 54 -6.54 37.30 -5.94
CA SER A 54 -6.61 38.56 -5.20
C SER A 54 -7.82 38.67 -4.26
N VAL A 55 -8.84 37.81 -4.44
CA VAL A 55 -10.03 37.72 -3.56
C VAL A 55 -9.95 36.51 -2.63
N GLY A 56 -10.40 36.69 -1.37
CA GLY A 56 -10.21 35.71 -0.28
C GLY A 56 -11.48 35.13 0.33
N LEU A 57 -12.67 35.52 -0.14
CA LEU A 57 -13.92 34.99 0.40
C LEU A 57 -14.39 33.70 -0.30
N CYS A 58 -14.04 33.55 -1.58
CA CYS A 58 -14.33 32.38 -2.40
C CYS A 58 -13.03 31.99 -3.13
N GLY A 59 -12.47 30.84 -2.78
CA GLY A 59 -11.30 30.25 -3.43
C GLY A 59 -11.75 29.30 -4.53
N GLY A 60 -11.35 29.53 -5.77
CA GLY A 60 -11.67 28.71 -6.94
C GLY A 60 -10.46 28.40 -7.81
N ALA A 61 -9.24 28.53 -7.25
CA ALA A 61 -8.01 28.20 -7.97
C ALA A 61 -7.74 26.68 -8.05
N ASP A 62 -8.38 25.90 -7.17
CA ASP A 62 -8.30 24.44 -7.16
C ASP A 62 -9.37 23.84 -8.10
N PRO A 63 -8.98 23.15 -9.20
CA PRO A 63 -9.94 22.63 -10.17
C PRO A 63 -11.01 21.74 -9.53
N GLY A 64 -12.27 21.96 -9.90
CA GLY A 64 -13.39 21.16 -9.40
C GLY A 64 -13.80 21.42 -7.94
N ALA A 65 -13.16 22.36 -7.25
CA ALA A 65 -13.50 22.72 -5.88
C ALA A 65 -13.70 24.23 -5.66
N LEU A 66 -14.52 24.59 -4.68
CA LEU A 66 -14.60 25.94 -4.12
C LEU A 66 -14.39 25.90 -2.60
N TRP A 67 -13.58 26.83 -2.11
CA TRP A 67 -13.45 27.13 -0.69
C TRP A 67 -14.26 28.39 -0.35
N LEU A 68 -15.25 28.27 0.54
CA LEU A 68 -16.13 29.37 0.93
C LEU A 68 -15.86 29.74 2.38
N VAL A 69 -15.47 30.99 2.60
CA VAL A 69 -15.16 31.52 3.93
C VAL A 69 -16.42 32.07 4.60
N THR A 70 -16.61 31.78 5.88
CA THR A 70 -17.66 32.38 6.71
C THR A 70 -17.07 33.24 7.83
N GLY A 71 -17.83 34.24 8.27
CA GLY A 71 -17.56 35.07 9.43
C GLY A 71 -17.70 34.28 10.74
N LEU A 72 -18.80 33.54 10.91
CA LEU A 72 -18.95 32.61 12.02
C LEU A 72 -17.91 31.48 11.92
N HIS A 73 -17.20 31.20 13.01
CA HIS A 73 -16.23 30.10 13.05
C HIS A 73 -16.91 28.75 13.26
N THR A 74 -17.91 28.66 14.15
CA THR A 74 -18.61 27.39 14.44
C THR A 74 -20.09 27.57 14.74
N GLY A 75 -20.94 26.77 14.10
CA GLY A 75 -22.39 26.80 14.29
C GLY A 75 -23.14 26.83 12.97
N ASN A 76 -24.44 27.10 13.02
CA ASN A 76 -25.27 27.21 11.82
C ASN A 76 -25.24 28.63 11.24
N VAL A 77 -25.10 28.74 9.92
CA VAL A 77 -25.20 29.99 9.15
C VAL A 77 -26.36 29.91 8.18
N GLY A 78 -26.99 31.05 7.85
CA GLY A 78 -27.97 31.09 6.76
C GLY A 78 -27.27 30.91 5.42
N PHE A 79 -27.75 30.01 4.56
CA PHE A 79 -27.08 29.71 3.30
C PHE A 79 -28.08 29.41 2.18
N THR A 80 -27.91 30.09 1.05
CA THR A 80 -28.71 29.87 -0.16
C THR A 80 -27.78 29.60 -1.34
N VAL A 81 -28.11 28.58 -2.15
CA VAL A 81 -27.44 28.30 -3.42
C VAL A 81 -28.43 28.45 -4.56
N GLU A 82 -28.05 29.24 -5.56
CA GLU A 82 -28.86 29.46 -6.76
C GLU A 82 -28.06 29.14 -8.02
N VAL A 83 -28.73 28.52 -8.99
CA VAL A 83 -28.22 28.29 -10.33
C VAL A 83 -29.10 29.06 -11.31
N HIS A 84 -28.48 29.94 -12.07
CA HIS A 84 -29.10 30.85 -13.03
C HIS A 84 -28.64 30.49 -14.45
N ASP A 85 -29.47 30.80 -15.45
CA ASP A 85 -29.09 30.73 -16.86
C ASP A 85 -28.26 31.93 -17.33
N GLN A 86 -28.35 33.07 -16.64
CA GLN A 86 -27.72 34.35 -16.96
C GLN A 86 -27.20 35.06 -15.69
N PRO A 87 -26.30 36.05 -15.80
CA PRO A 87 -25.77 36.77 -14.64
C PRO A 87 -26.87 37.49 -13.85
N PRO A 88 -27.07 37.17 -12.55
CA PRO A 88 -28.06 37.87 -11.72
C PRO A 88 -27.58 39.28 -11.35
N LEU A 89 -28.53 40.18 -11.10
CA LEU A 89 -28.25 41.52 -10.57
C LEU A 89 -27.74 41.42 -9.12
N LEU A 90 -26.72 42.20 -8.77
CA LEU A 90 -26.22 42.27 -7.40
C LEU A 90 -27.13 43.16 -6.55
N ASP A 91 -27.79 42.57 -5.55
CA ASP A 91 -28.52 43.32 -4.53
C ASP A 91 -27.54 44.12 -3.65
N PRO A 92 -27.68 45.46 -3.54
CA PRO A 92 -26.80 46.28 -2.70
C PRO A 92 -26.93 46.02 -1.20
N ALA A 93 -27.88 45.20 -0.75
CA ALA A 93 -28.03 44.79 0.65
C ALA A 93 -26.94 43.80 1.12
N TRP A 94 -26.26 43.10 0.19
CA TRP A 94 -25.10 42.28 0.53
C TRP A 94 -23.93 43.17 0.94
N GLU A 95 -23.24 42.80 2.01
CA GLU A 95 -22.12 43.57 2.59
C GLU A 95 -20.81 43.25 1.88
N GLU A 96 -20.60 41.95 1.61
CA GLU A 96 -19.45 41.43 0.90
C GLU A 96 -19.92 40.73 -0.38
N ALA A 97 -19.20 40.89 -1.48
CA ALA A 97 -19.48 40.17 -2.72
C ALA A 97 -18.20 40.01 -3.54
N VAL A 98 -17.90 38.76 -3.89
CA VAL A 98 -16.79 38.39 -4.79
C VAL A 98 -17.31 37.53 -5.91
N GLU A 99 -16.58 37.54 -7.03
CA GLU A 99 -16.79 36.59 -8.10
C GLU A 99 -15.52 35.85 -8.47
N VAL A 100 -15.65 34.57 -8.78
CA VAL A 100 -14.58 33.71 -9.31
C VAL A 100 -15.13 32.85 -10.44
N SER A 101 -14.23 32.21 -11.18
CA SER A 101 -14.60 31.18 -12.16
C SER A 101 -14.58 29.80 -11.52
N PHE A 102 -15.44 28.90 -11.97
CA PHE A 102 -15.51 27.52 -11.49
C PHE A 102 -15.85 26.59 -12.65
N ARG A 103 -15.16 25.46 -12.72
CA ARG A 103 -15.46 24.38 -13.65
C ARG A 103 -15.56 23.06 -12.88
N PRO A 104 -16.71 22.37 -12.90
CA PRO A 104 -16.82 21.04 -12.31
C PRO A 104 -15.83 20.04 -12.93
N ALA A 105 -15.24 19.19 -12.09
CA ALA A 105 -14.40 18.08 -12.53
C ALA A 105 -15.22 16.84 -12.94
N SER A 106 -16.49 16.77 -12.54
CA SER A 106 -17.44 15.73 -12.93
C SER A 106 -18.88 16.26 -12.92
N GLY A 107 -19.80 15.50 -13.53
CA GLY A 107 -21.24 15.77 -13.51
C GLY A 107 -21.91 15.70 -12.13
N ARG A 108 -21.16 15.44 -11.05
CA ARG A 108 -21.66 15.49 -9.67
C ARG A 108 -20.97 16.61 -8.91
N SER A 109 -21.66 17.73 -8.73
CA SER A 109 -21.21 18.86 -7.89
C SER A 109 -21.99 18.91 -6.59
N LEU A 110 -21.30 18.93 -5.45
CA LEU A 110 -21.90 18.92 -4.12
C LEU A 110 -21.49 20.17 -3.34
N LEU A 111 -22.44 20.84 -2.70
CA LEU A 111 -22.15 21.67 -1.52
C LEU A 111 -21.93 20.73 -0.35
N VAL A 112 -20.80 20.82 0.34
CA VAL A 112 -20.39 19.89 1.39
C VAL A 112 -20.13 20.66 2.69
N GLN A 113 -20.78 20.21 3.76
CA GLN A 113 -20.51 20.70 5.11
C GLN A 113 -19.15 20.24 5.63
N TRP A 114 -18.71 20.82 6.74
CA TRP A 114 -17.52 20.38 7.44
C TRP A 114 -17.55 18.85 7.72
N ALA A 115 -16.40 18.20 7.46
CA ALA A 115 -16.20 16.75 7.56
C ALA A 115 -17.17 15.87 6.74
N GLY A 116 -17.84 16.42 5.72
CA GLY A 116 -18.78 15.67 4.89
C GLY A 116 -20.05 15.22 5.62
N SER A 117 -20.36 15.86 6.75
CA SER A 117 -21.49 15.49 7.62
C SER A 117 -22.87 15.65 6.95
N ALA A 118 -22.98 16.55 5.97
CA ALA A 118 -24.08 16.62 5.03
C ALA A 118 -23.61 17.18 3.69
N ALA A 119 -24.33 16.84 2.62
CA ALA A 119 -24.06 17.32 1.27
C ALA A 119 -25.34 17.53 0.48
N TRP A 120 -25.32 18.50 -0.44
CA TRP A 120 -26.43 18.80 -1.35
C TRP A 120 -25.94 18.82 -2.79
N GLU A 121 -26.65 18.12 -3.67
CA GLU A 121 -26.32 18.08 -5.08
C GLU A 121 -26.77 19.34 -5.80
N LEU A 122 -25.82 20.02 -6.43
CA LEU A 122 -26.04 21.28 -7.11
C LEU A 122 -26.64 21.09 -8.51
N GLY A 123 -26.39 19.94 -9.15
CA GLY A 123 -26.81 19.67 -10.53
C GLY A 123 -26.21 20.67 -11.51
N LEU A 124 -24.87 20.80 -11.48
CA LEU A 124 -24.11 21.62 -12.43
C LEU A 124 -23.58 20.70 -13.55
N ASP A 125 -23.63 21.18 -14.78
CA ASP A 125 -23.07 20.51 -15.95
C ASP A 125 -21.54 20.69 -16.00
N GLU A 126 -20.82 19.87 -16.77
CA GLU A 126 -19.35 19.98 -16.93
C GLU A 126 -18.96 21.13 -17.89
N ILE A 127 -19.38 22.35 -17.56
CA ILE A 127 -19.12 23.60 -18.29
C ILE A 127 -18.49 24.65 -17.37
N ASP A 128 -18.06 25.77 -17.95
CA ASP A 128 -17.53 26.89 -17.19
C ASP A 128 -18.67 27.74 -16.59
N TYR A 129 -18.54 28.02 -15.30
CA TYR A 129 -19.44 28.89 -14.55
C TYR A 129 -18.70 30.10 -14.03
N ARG A 130 -19.40 31.24 -14.01
CA ARG A 130 -19.09 32.32 -13.08
C ARG A 130 -19.83 32.06 -11.78
N VAL A 131 -19.13 32.31 -10.68
CA VAL A 131 -19.66 32.11 -9.33
C VAL A 131 -19.62 33.43 -8.59
N ARG A 132 -20.74 33.83 -8.00
CA ARG A 132 -20.79 34.96 -7.06
C ARG A 132 -21.02 34.43 -5.65
N TYR A 133 -20.18 34.86 -4.73
CA TYR A 133 -20.32 34.58 -3.31
C TYR A 133 -20.54 35.88 -2.56
N CYS A 134 -21.73 36.00 -1.97
CA CYS A 134 -22.15 37.15 -1.19
C CYS A 134 -22.27 36.78 0.28
N ALA A 135 -21.94 37.73 1.16
CA ALA A 135 -22.07 37.57 2.59
C ALA A 135 -22.66 38.82 3.26
N GLN A 136 -23.36 38.61 4.36
CA GLN A 136 -23.85 39.66 5.25
C GLN A 136 -23.68 39.22 6.71
N GLY A 137 -23.31 40.15 7.60
CA GLY A 137 -23.18 39.91 9.03
C GLY A 137 -21.84 39.31 9.45
N MET A 138 -20.85 39.23 8.55
CA MET A 138 -19.58 38.53 8.82
C MET A 138 -18.82 39.09 10.03
N GLU A 139 -18.80 40.42 10.21
CA GLU A 139 -18.10 41.07 11.32
C GLU A 139 -18.70 40.68 12.68
N GLY A 140 -20.03 40.81 12.82
CA GLY A 140 -20.74 40.46 14.04
C GLY A 140 -20.67 38.96 14.35
N ALA A 141 -20.79 38.12 13.33
CA ALA A 141 -20.65 36.68 13.47
C ALA A 141 -19.24 36.27 13.91
N ARG A 142 -18.20 36.90 13.35
CA ARG A 142 -16.80 36.65 13.72
C ARG A 142 -16.49 37.02 15.15
N LEU A 143 -17.03 38.14 15.63
CA LEU A 143 -16.89 38.58 17.03
C LEU A 143 -17.54 37.61 18.02
N LYS A 144 -18.68 37.02 17.64
CA LYS A 144 -19.37 36.01 18.45
C LYS A 144 -18.71 34.64 18.38
N ASP A 145 -17.99 34.35 17.29
CA ASP A 145 -17.18 33.15 17.02
C ASP A 145 -17.98 31.84 16.91
N THR A 146 -18.78 31.52 17.94
CA THR A 146 -19.61 30.31 18.00
C THR A 146 -21.09 30.61 18.24
N ARG A 147 -21.98 29.91 17.53
CA ARG A 147 -23.44 29.95 17.71
C ARG A 147 -24.00 28.55 17.98
N THR A 148 -24.57 28.35 19.18
CA THR A 148 -25.31 27.13 19.54
C THR A 148 -26.81 27.27 19.30
N HIS A 149 -27.41 28.39 19.70
CA HIS A 149 -28.84 28.72 19.53
C HIS A 149 -29.04 30.23 19.31
N GLY A 150 -30.27 30.64 19.02
CA GLY A 150 -30.66 32.05 18.84
C GLY A 150 -30.71 32.47 17.37
N PRO A 151 -30.85 33.78 17.08
CA PRO A 151 -30.99 34.27 15.71
C PRO A 151 -29.73 34.03 14.88
N GLN A 152 -29.90 34.00 13.55
CA GLN A 152 -28.80 33.99 12.59
C GLN A 152 -27.94 35.25 12.77
N LEU A 153 -26.63 35.09 12.66
CA LEU A 153 -25.65 36.17 12.82
C LEU A 153 -25.11 36.64 11.48
N ASP A 154 -24.91 35.69 10.57
CA ASP A 154 -24.49 35.88 9.21
C ASP A 154 -25.30 35.01 8.25
N ARG A 155 -25.34 35.46 7.00
CA ARG A 155 -25.98 34.75 5.88
C ARG A 155 -25.15 34.86 4.62
N TYR A 156 -25.29 33.86 3.76
CA TYR A 156 -24.50 33.67 2.55
C TYR A 156 -25.38 33.32 1.36
N LEU A 157 -24.98 33.80 0.19
CA LEU A 157 -25.60 33.48 -1.08
C LEU A 157 -24.52 33.09 -2.08
N LEU A 158 -24.66 31.90 -2.67
CA LEU A 158 -23.78 31.36 -3.69
C LEU A 158 -24.56 31.21 -4.99
N GLN A 159 -24.16 31.95 -6.03
CA GLN A 159 -24.86 31.97 -7.31
C GLN A 159 -23.95 31.45 -8.42
N PHE A 160 -24.46 30.56 -9.26
CA PHE A 160 -23.79 30.04 -10.45
C PHE A 160 -24.52 30.48 -11.71
N TRP A 161 -23.79 30.85 -12.76
CA TRP A 161 -24.33 30.97 -14.11
C TRP A 161 -23.28 30.61 -15.16
N PRO A 162 -23.67 30.01 -16.30
CA PRO A 162 -22.73 29.70 -17.38
C PRO A 162 -22.02 30.95 -17.88
N ALA A 163 -20.68 30.91 -17.92
CA ALA A 163 -19.86 31.99 -18.43
C ALA A 163 -18.44 31.51 -18.73
N PRO A 164 -17.74 32.09 -19.73
CA PRO A 164 -16.31 31.84 -19.92
C PRO A 164 -15.50 32.18 -18.66
N PRO A 165 -14.35 31.50 -18.44
CA PRO A 165 -13.48 31.81 -17.32
C PRO A 165 -12.92 33.24 -17.43
N GLU A 166 -13.12 34.02 -16.38
CA GLU A 166 -12.60 35.38 -16.23
C GLU A 166 -11.85 35.52 -14.89
N PRO A 167 -10.94 36.50 -14.77
CA PRO A 167 -10.30 36.83 -13.50
C PRO A 167 -11.31 37.10 -12.39
N GLU A 168 -10.91 36.83 -11.16
CA GLU A 168 -11.72 37.11 -9.98
C GLU A 168 -12.03 38.62 -9.87
N ARG A 169 -13.19 38.93 -9.29
CA ARG A 169 -13.62 40.32 -9.08
C ARG A 169 -14.04 40.54 -7.64
N LEU A 170 -13.52 41.60 -7.03
CA LEU A 170 -14.04 42.14 -5.78
C LEU A 170 -15.16 43.13 -6.12
N LEU A 171 -16.41 42.76 -5.86
CA LEU A 171 -17.56 43.62 -6.16
C LEU A 171 -17.90 44.53 -4.99
N ARG A 172 -17.80 44.01 -3.76
CA ARG A 172 -18.09 44.77 -2.55
C ARG A 172 -17.29 44.26 -1.36
N ARG A 173 -16.80 45.21 -0.56
CA ARG A 173 -16.07 44.96 0.68
C ARG A 173 -16.47 45.95 1.76
N THR A 174 -16.89 45.49 2.95
CA THR A 174 -17.24 46.39 4.07
C THR A 174 -16.61 46.03 5.42
N SER A 175 -16.29 44.76 5.67
CA SER A 175 -15.81 44.26 6.95
C SER A 175 -14.30 44.05 7.01
N SER A 176 -13.76 44.06 8.24
CA SER A 176 -12.34 43.77 8.49
C SER A 176 -12.03 42.29 8.29
N VAL A 177 -13.02 41.42 8.54
CA VAL A 177 -12.95 39.97 8.30
C VAL A 177 -12.72 39.68 6.81
N ALA A 178 -13.50 40.32 5.93
CA ALA A 178 -13.30 40.17 4.49
C ALA A 178 -11.91 40.65 4.07
N GLU A 179 -11.47 41.83 4.56
CA GLU A 179 -10.13 42.35 4.23
C GLU A 179 -9.00 41.42 4.66
N TYR A 180 -9.08 40.82 5.85
CA TYR A 180 -8.10 39.83 6.31
C TYR A 180 -7.94 38.67 5.32
N TRP A 181 -9.05 38.13 4.83
CA TRP A 181 -9.03 37.01 3.89
C TRP A 181 -8.56 37.45 2.49
N HIS A 182 -8.91 38.65 2.04
CA HIS A 182 -8.35 39.21 0.80
C HIS A 182 -6.82 39.38 0.89
N GLU A 183 -6.30 39.86 2.03
CA GLU A 183 -4.86 39.91 2.27
C GLU A 183 -4.21 38.52 2.30
N PHE A 184 -4.88 37.53 2.89
CA PHE A 184 -4.41 36.15 2.87
C PHE A 184 -4.27 35.63 1.44
N ALA A 185 -5.30 35.80 0.60
CA ALA A 185 -5.29 35.35 -0.79
C ALA A 185 -4.15 35.99 -1.59
N ARG A 186 -3.98 37.31 -1.48
CA ARG A 186 -2.88 38.06 -2.16
C ARG A 186 -1.47 37.59 -1.79
N LYS A 187 -1.31 36.92 -0.64
CA LYS A 187 -0.02 36.38 -0.18
C LYS A 187 0.23 34.94 -0.68
N GLN A 188 -0.76 34.29 -1.29
CA GLN A 188 -0.56 32.95 -1.84
C GLN A 188 0.18 33.02 -3.17
N PRO A 189 1.14 32.11 -3.41
CA PRO A 189 1.77 32.01 -4.72
C PRO A 189 0.75 31.57 -5.77
N PRO A 190 1.00 31.82 -7.07
CA PRO A 190 0.21 31.21 -8.13
C PRO A 190 0.26 29.68 -8.04
N PRO A 191 -0.78 28.98 -8.53
CA PRO A 191 -0.75 27.52 -8.56
C PRO A 191 0.39 27.05 -9.47
N PRO A 192 0.97 25.85 -9.21
CA PRO A 192 1.96 25.27 -10.10
C PRO A 192 1.41 25.21 -11.53
N THR A 193 2.26 25.47 -12.51
CA THR A 193 1.91 25.30 -13.92
C THR A 193 1.65 23.83 -14.23
N ALA A 194 0.97 23.56 -15.36
CA ALA A 194 0.75 22.19 -15.82
C ALA A 194 2.08 21.44 -16.04
N ALA A 195 3.12 22.14 -16.49
CA ALA A 195 4.45 21.57 -16.68
C ALA A 195 5.11 21.18 -15.35
N GLU A 196 5.02 22.03 -14.32
CA GLU A 196 5.56 21.74 -12.99
C GLU A 196 4.84 20.57 -12.32
N ARG A 197 3.52 20.45 -12.48
CA ARG A 197 2.75 19.28 -11.99
C ARG A 197 3.18 17.98 -12.69
N ALA A 198 3.26 18.00 -14.01
CA ALA A 198 3.67 16.83 -14.79
C ALA A 198 5.09 16.38 -14.43
N GLU A 199 6.00 17.33 -14.18
CA GLU A 199 7.35 17.03 -13.71
C GLU A 199 7.36 16.43 -12.30
N ALA A 200 6.58 16.98 -11.37
CA ALA A 200 6.46 16.44 -10.01
C ALA A 200 5.89 15.01 -10.00
N GLU A 201 4.88 14.73 -10.84
CA GLU A 201 4.33 13.38 -11.03
C GLU A 201 5.37 12.42 -11.62
N ARG A 202 6.16 12.87 -12.60
CA ARG A 202 7.25 12.08 -13.18
C ARG A 202 8.29 11.72 -12.12
N VAL A 203 8.75 12.70 -11.34
CA VAL A 203 9.72 12.50 -10.25
C VAL A 203 9.15 11.56 -9.18
N ALA A 204 7.86 11.71 -8.83
CA ALA A 204 7.20 10.83 -7.87
C ALA A 204 7.13 9.38 -8.36
N ARG A 205 6.79 9.16 -9.64
CA ARG A 205 6.78 7.84 -10.26
C ARG A 205 8.16 7.22 -10.29
N GLU A 206 9.18 7.95 -10.73
CA GLU A 206 10.57 7.48 -10.74
C GLU A 206 11.07 7.12 -9.34
N THR A 207 10.72 7.92 -8.32
CA THR A 207 11.06 7.64 -6.93
C THR A 207 10.37 6.36 -6.42
N GLN A 208 9.10 6.16 -6.80
CA GLN A 208 8.36 4.95 -6.43
C GLN A 208 8.93 3.70 -7.10
N GLU A 209 9.23 3.76 -8.40
CA GLU A 209 9.86 2.66 -9.14
C GLU A 209 11.20 2.24 -8.52
N GLN A 210 12.04 3.22 -8.18
CA GLN A 210 13.30 2.98 -7.47
C GLN A 210 13.08 2.35 -6.08
N ALA A 211 12.07 2.82 -5.33
CA ALA A 211 11.74 2.25 -4.03
C ALA A 211 11.25 0.79 -4.14
N ASP A 212 10.45 0.47 -5.17
CA ASP A 212 9.96 -0.88 -5.43
C ASP A 212 11.09 -1.82 -5.86
N GLU A 213 12.02 -1.35 -6.68
CA GLU A 213 13.24 -2.08 -7.06
C GLU A 213 14.11 -2.38 -5.84
N GLN A 214 14.36 -1.38 -4.99
CA GLN A 214 15.13 -1.56 -3.77
C GLN A 214 14.44 -2.53 -2.81
N ALA A 215 13.11 -2.42 -2.64
CA ALA A 215 12.34 -3.32 -1.81
C ALA A 215 12.38 -4.77 -2.32
N ARG A 216 12.31 -4.97 -3.65
CA ARG A 216 12.44 -6.29 -4.29
C ARG A 216 13.82 -6.88 -4.06
N THR A 217 14.89 -6.11 -4.26
CA THR A 217 16.27 -6.55 -4.01
C THR A 217 16.50 -6.88 -2.54
N ALA A 218 16.09 -6.00 -1.62
CA ALA A 218 16.23 -6.22 -0.18
C ALA A 218 15.45 -7.45 0.29
N ARG A 219 14.26 -7.69 -0.29
CA ARG A 219 13.47 -8.89 0.00
C ARG A 219 14.16 -10.15 -0.49
N GLU A 220 14.79 -10.10 -1.66
CA GLU A 220 15.59 -11.19 -2.18
C GLU A 220 16.80 -11.45 -1.26
N GLU A 221 17.60 -10.44 -0.94
CA GLU A 221 18.73 -10.56 -0.01
C GLU A 221 18.32 -11.17 1.32
N TRP A 222 17.23 -10.68 1.93
CA TRP A 222 16.70 -11.24 3.17
C TRP A 222 16.31 -12.72 3.03
N LYS A 223 15.64 -13.10 1.94
CA LYS A 223 15.27 -14.52 1.65
C LYS A 223 16.52 -15.40 1.61
N TRP A 224 17.61 -14.88 1.05
CA TRP A 224 18.88 -15.57 0.87
C TRP A 224 19.90 -15.36 2.00
N GLY A 225 19.46 -14.84 3.15
CA GLY A 225 20.32 -14.71 4.34
C GLY A 225 21.30 -13.55 4.30
N GLY A 226 20.96 -12.46 3.61
CA GLY A 226 21.75 -11.22 3.54
C GLY A 226 22.67 -11.12 2.32
N LYS A 227 22.63 -12.09 1.39
CA LYS A 227 23.43 -12.09 0.17
C LYS A 227 22.60 -12.62 -1.00
N LEU A 228 22.66 -11.95 -2.15
CA LEU A 228 22.00 -12.43 -3.37
C LEU A 228 22.60 -13.77 -3.85
N PRO A 229 21.79 -14.68 -4.41
CA PRO A 229 22.26 -15.92 -4.99
C PRO A 229 23.01 -15.69 -6.30
N SER A 230 23.90 -16.62 -6.66
CA SER A 230 24.46 -16.69 -8.02
C SER A 230 23.39 -17.14 -9.03
N GLU A 231 23.65 -16.92 -10.32
CA GLU A 231 22.75 -17.38 -11.39
C GLU A 231 22.61 -18.91 -11.39
N ARG A 232 23.69 -19.65 -11.11
CA ARG A 232 23.65 -21.12 -11.01
C ARG A 232 22.71 -21.57 -9.89
N LEU A 233 22.79 -20.90 -8.74
CA LEU A 233 21.97 -21.20 -7.58
C LEU A 233 20.48 -20.83 -7.80
N ARG A 234 20.19 -19.81 -8.62
CA ARG A 234 18.81 -19.46 -9.05
C ARG A 234 18.17 -20.56 -9.91
N GLN A 235 18.98 -21.33 -10.64
CA GLN A 235 18.51 -22.38 -11.54
C GLN A 235 18.22 -23.71 -10.82
N VAL A 236 18.74 -23.90 -9.59
CA VAL A 236 18.47 -25.12 -8.81
C VAL A 236 17.02 -25.13 -8.33
N SER A 237 16.26 -26.14 -8.76
CA SER A 237 14.81 -26.18 -8.57
C SER A 237 14.37 -26.79 -7.23
N GLY A 238 13.24 -26.31 -6.69
CA GLY A 238 12.38 -27.00 -5.72
C GLY A 238 12.88 -27.18 -4.27
N CYS A 239 14.12 -27.62 -4.05
CA CYS A 239 14.63 -27.95 -2.72
C CYS A 239 15.48 -26.85 -2.09
N VAL A 240 15.95 -25.88 -2.89
CA VAL A 240 16.74 -24.74 -2.38
C VAL A 240 15.96 -23.98 -1.32
N GLU A 241 14.67 -23.72 -1.56
CA GLU A 241 13.83 -23.00 -0.60
C GLU A 241 13.69 -23.71 0.76
N SER A 242 13.73 -25.04 0.75
CA SER A 242 13.67 -25.86 1.96
C SER A 242 14.95 -25.71 2.76
N LEU A 243 16.13 -25.92 2.15
CA LEU A 243 17.41 -25.79 2.83
C LEU A 243 17.71 -24.33 3.23
N LEU A 244 17.29 -23.38 2.40
CA LEU A 244 17.40 -21.95 2.68
C LEU A 244 16.72 -21.55 3.98
N ARG A 245 15.69 -22.24 4.48
CA ARG A 245 15.07 -21.93 5.77
C ARG A 245 15.91 -22.37 6.95
N PHE A 246 16.72 -23.42 6.79
CA PHE A 246 17.57 -23.95 7.84
C PHE A 246 18.90 -23.23 7.89
N ASP A 247 19.57 -23.05 6.74
CA ASP A 247 20.94 -22.54 6.71
C ASP A 247 21.27 -21.88 5.35
N PRO A 248 21.10 -20.56 5.18
CA PRO A 248 21.37 -19.87 3.92
C PRO A 248 22.86 -19.78 3.61
N GLU A 249 23.69 -19.62 4.65
CA GLU A 249 25.14 -19.56 4.49
C GLU A 249 25.68 -20.86 3.93
N LEU A 250 25.17 -22.00 4.39
CA LEU A 250 25.54 -23.29 3.84
C LEU A 250 25.15 -23.41 2.37
N VAL A 251 23.98 -22.91 1.98
CA VAL A 251 23.55 -22.91 0.56
C VAL A 251 24.54 -22.12 -0.30
N HIS A 252 24.96 -20.93 0.16
CA HIS A 252 26.01 -20.14 -0.52
C HIS A 252 27.38 -20.84 -0.52
N ALA A 253 27.72 -21.55 0.55
CA ALA A 253 28.97 -22.29 0.64
C ALA A 253 29.00 -23.50 -0.32
N LEU A 254 27.87 -24.20 -0.49
CA LEU A 254 27.72 -25.28 -1.48
C LEU A 254 27.85 -24.76 -2.90
N ASP A 255 27.26 -23.60 -3.21
CA ASP A 255 27.39 -22.94 -4.51
C ASP A 255 28.84 -22.54 -4.82
N ALA A 256 29.55 -22.03 -3.81
CA ALA A 256 30.96 -21.68 -3.93
C ALA A 256 31.91 -22.90 -3.99
N ALA A 257 31.46 -24.07 -3.55
CA ALA A 257 32.27 -25.29 -3.54
C ALA A 257 32.45 -25.85 -4.97
N GLY A 258 33.60 -26.49 -5.21
CA GLY A 258 33.85 -27.16 -6.48
C GLY A 258 32.96 -28.40 -6.69
N PRO A 259 32.74 -28.84 -7.95
CA PRO A 259 31.93 -30.02 -8.27
C PRO A 259 32.26 -31.28 -7.47
N ALA A 260 33.54 -31.54 -7.20
CA ALA A 260 33.97 -32.70 -6.41
C ALA A 260 33.46 -32.62 -4.96
N ALA A 261 33.61 -31.46 -4.30
CA ALA A 261 33.10 -31.24 -2.95
C ALA A 261 31.57 -31.33 -2.90
N GLN A 262 30.88 -30.79 -3.90
CA GLN A 262 29.43 -30.89 -4.05
C GLN A 262 28.98 -32.37 -4.13
N ARG A 263 29.67 -33.20 -4.92
CA ARG A 263 29.41 -34.66 -4.99
C ARG A 263 29.67 -35.37 -3.66
N SER A 264 30.80 -35.08 -3.01
CA SER A 264 31.12 -35.66 -1.70
C SER A 264 30.07 -35.32 -0.65
N VAL A 265 29.57 -34.08 -0.65
CA VAL A 265 28.47 -33.66 0.24
C VAL A 265 27.17 -34.38 -0.09
N ALA A 266 26.84 -34.55 -1.38
CA ALA A 266 25.64 -35.26 -1.79
C ALA A 266 25.66 -36.73 -1.33
N LEU A 267 26.79 -37.42 -1.51
CA LEU A 267 27.00 -38.79 -1.04
C LEU A 267 26.92 -38.88 0.50
N LEU A 268 27.61 -37.97 1.20
CA LEU A 268 27.56 -37.88 2.66
C LEU A 268 26.12 -37.73 3.16
N ALA A 269 25.36 -36.79 2.58
CA ALA A 269 23.98 -36.55 2.95
C ALA A 269 23.09 -37.78 2.72
N ALA A 270 23.24 -38.47 1.59
CA ALA A 270 22.51 -39.71 1.29
C ALA A 270 22.83 -40.83 2.29
N ARG A 271 24.12 -41.06 2.58
CA ARG A 271 24.56 -42.07 3.54
C ARG A 271 24.02 -41.77 4.94
N ARG A 272 24.21 -40.54 5.42
CA ARG A 272 23.74 -40.11 6.74
C ARG A 272 22.22 -40.21 6.87
N ALA A 273 21.47 -39.83 5.84
CA ALA A 273 20.01 -39.99 5.83
C ALA A 273 19.58 -41.45 5.98
N CYS A 274 20.23 -42.37 5.25
CA CYS A 274 19.96 -43.80 5.34
C CYS A 274 20.37 -44.38 6.70
N GLU A 275 21.53 -44.02 7.24
CA GLU A 275 21.98 -44.44 8.57
C GLU A 275 21.02 -43.97 9.67
N ALA A 276 20.60 -42.71 9.65
CA ALA A 276 19.67 -42.14 10.61
C ALA A 276 18.29 -42.82 10.58
N ALA A 277 17.92 -43.44 9.47
CA ALA A 277 16.68 -44.21 9.30
C ALA A 277 16.87 -45.73 9.51
N GLY A 278 18.08 -46.19 9.84
CA GLY A 278 18.41 -47.62 9.98
C GLY A 278 18.43 -48.40 8.65
N LEU A 279 18.51 -47.70 7.51
CA LEU A 279 18.38 -48.26 6.17
C LEU A 279 19.71 -48.70 5.54
N ALA A 280 20.85 -48.23 6.06
CA ALA A 280 22.16 -48.46 5.45
C ALA A 280 22.54 -49.95 5.33
N GLY A 281 21.99 -50.83 6.18
CA GLY A 281 22.24 -52.28 6.13
C GLY A 281 21.31 -53.07 5.19
N VAL A 282 20.33 -52.42 4.57
CA VAL A 282 19.39 -53.08 3.66
C VAL A 282 20.07 -53.27 2.30
N GLY A 283 20.16 -54.50 1.80
CA GLY A 283 21.04 -54.85 0.67
C GLY A 283 20.84 -54.01 -0.60
N TRP A 284 19.59 -53.74 -1.00
CA TRP A 284 19.31 -52.92 -2.18
C TRP A 284 19.56 -51.41 -1.97
N ILE A 285 19.57 -50.94 -0.72
CA ILE A 285 19.92 -49.56 -0.35
C ILE A 285 21.45 -49.42 -0.26
N ALA A 286 22.13 -50.39 0.35
CA ALA A 286 23.59 -50.46 0.38
C ALA A 286 24.17 -50.45 -1.04
N ALA A 287 23.64 -51.30 -1.93
CA ALA A 287 24.06 -51.33 -3.34
C ALA A 287 23.87 -49.98 -4.06
N ALA A 288 22.83 -49.22 -3.71
CA ALA A 288 22.60 -47.90 -4.28
C ALA A 288 23.58 -46.84 -3.74
N LEU A 289 23.95 -46.91 -2.46
CA LEU A 289 24.98 -46.05 -1.87
C LEU A 289 26.37 -46.37 -2.45
N ASP A 290 26.69 -47.65 -2.66
CA ASP A 290 27.94 -48.08 -3.29
C ASP A 290 28.01 -47.60 -4.75
N ALA A 291 26.89 -47.66 -5.49
CA ALA A 291 26.81 -47.12 -6.84
C ALA A 291 27.02 -45.60 -6.88
N LEU A 292 26.46 -44.85 -5.92
CA LEU A 292 26.73 -43.41 -5.80
C LEU A 292 28.20 -43.10 -5.53
N GLU A 293 28.87 -43.89 -4.69
CA GLU A 293 30.29 -43.75 -4.37
C GLU A 293 31.18 -44.05 -5.58
N ALA A 294 30.81 -45.06 -6.37
CA ALA A 294 31.48 -45.40 -7.63
C ALA A 294 31.19 -44.39 -8.77
N GLY A 295 30.17 -43.55 -8.63
CA GLY A 295 29.69 -42.64 -9.68
C GLY A 295 28.87 -43.33 -10.77
N ASP A 296 28.33 -44.51 -10.49
CA ASP A 296 27.53 -45.32 -11.40
C ASP A 296 26.04 -44.92 -11.36
N ALA A 297 25.28 -45.36 -12.37
CA ALA A 297 23.83 -45.19 -12.38
C ALA A 297 23.19 -45.98 -11.22
N LEU A 298 22.16 -45.38 -10.60
CA LEU A 298 21.47 -46.00 -9.47
C LEU A 298 20.81 -47.33 -9.89
N PRO A 299 21.01 -48.42 -9.13
CA PRO A 299 20.41 -49.71 -9.44
C PRO A 299 18.91 -49.72 -9.10
N PRO A 300 18.13 -50.68 -9.67
CA PRO A 300 16.77 -50.91 -9.21
C PRO A 300 16.69 -51.18 -7.70
N PRO A 301 15.71 -50.63 -6.97
CA PRO A 301 14.53 -49.91 -7.46
C PRO A 301 14.71 -48.38 -7.57
N PHE A 302 15.91 -47.83 -7.38
CA PHE A 302 16.16 -46.39 -7.41
C PHE A 302 16.19 -45.79 -8.83
N ASP A 303 16.22 -46.65 -9.85
CA ASP A 303 16.12 -46.29 -11.26
C ASP A 303 14.74 -45.71 -11.63
N ASP A 304 13.70 -46.00 -10.85
CA ASP A 304 12.33 -45.55 -11.10
C ASP A 304 11.58 -45.19 -9.80
N ARG A 305 10.97 -44.01 -9.76
CA ARG A 305 10.31 -43.48 -8.56
C ARG A 305 9.12 -44.33 -8.09
N ASP A 306 8.32 -44.84 -9.02
CA ASP A 306 7.14 -45.63 -8.68
C ASP A 306 7.53 -47.04 -8.23
N ARG A 307 8.60 -47.61 -8.81
CA ARG A 307 9.21 -48.85 -8.34
C ARG A 307 9.80 -48.68 -6.95
N LEU A 308 10.49 -47.59 -6.66
CA LEU A 308 10.99 -47.27 -5.32
C LEU A 308 9.85 -47.20 -4.29
N HIS A 309 8.78 -46.45 -4.58
CA HIS A 309 7.63 -46.37 -3.68
C HIS A 309 6.95 -47.73 -3.44
N ARG A 310 6.86 -48.57 -4.48
CA ARG A 310 6.33 -49.94 -4.36
C ARG A 310 7.23 -50.81 -3.51
N ALA A 311 8.55 -50.76 -3.71
CA ALA A 311 9.53 -51.51 -2.92
C ALA A 311 9.43 -51.15 -1.42
N ILE A 312 9.37 -49.85 -1.10
CA ILE A 312 9.21 -49.37 0.29
C ILE A 312 7.95 -49.91 0.96
N ARG A 313 6.85 -50.01 0.21
CA ARG A 313 5.56 -50.48 0.73
C ARG A 313 5.52 -52.00 0.88
N ALA A 314 6.13 -52.72 -0.05
CA ALA A 314 6.10 -54.17 -0.11
C ALA A 314 7.05 -54.84 0.89
N ASP A 315 8.16 -54.18 1.23
CA ASP A 315 9.19 -54.72 2.12
C ASP A 315 8.80 -54.53 3.61
N PRO A 316 8.43 -55.62 4.33
CA PRO A 316 8.01 -55.53 5.73
C PRO A 316 9.18 -55.31 6.68
N ASP A 317 10.42 -55.63 6.27
CA ASP A 317 11.63 -55.62 7.11
C ASP A 317 12.27 -54.24 7.20
N LEU A 318 11.80 -53.27 6.40
CA LEU A 318 12.24 -51.89 6.48
C LEU A 318 11.87 -51.25 7.83
N PRO A 319 12.84 -50.66 8.55
CA PRO A 319 12.61 -49.96 9.81
C PRO A 319 11.47 -48.94 9.73
N ARG A 320 10.55 -48.98 10.70
CA ARG A 320 9.38 -48.08 10.78
C ARG A 320 9.59 -46.90 11.73
N GLN A 321 10.82 -46.44 11.84
CA GLN A 321 11.20 -45.36 12.75
C GLN A 321 10.53 -44.03 12.37
N THR A 322 10.26 -43.23 13.40
CA THR A 322 9.71 -41.88 13.25
C THR A 322 10.55 -40.89 14.05
N VAL A 323 10.70 -39.68 13.52
CA VAL A 323 11.42 -38.58 14.18
C VAL A 323 10.52 -37.36 14.29
N GLY A 324 10.80 -36.47 15.26
CA GLY A 324 10.17 -35.15 15.28
C GLY A 324 10.54 -34.37 14.02
N ARG A 325 9.58 -33.63 13.45
CA ARG A 325 9.84 -32.80 12.25
C ARG A 325 10.95 -31.78 12.53
N ALA A 326 11.85 -31.60 11.56
CA ALA A 326 12.83 -30.51 11.60
C ALA A 326 12.11 -29.14 11.69
N ILE A 327 12.52 -28.30 12.64
CA ILE A 327 12.00 -26.94 12.83
C ILE A 327 13.12 -25.96 12.47
N PRO A 328 12.95 -25.13 11.44
CA PRO A 328 13.93 -24.12 11.08
C PRO A 328 14.20 -23.13 12.23
N PRO A 329 15.42 -22.59 12.35
CA PRO A 329 15.73 -21.56 13.34
C PRO A 329 14.87 -20.31 13.08
N GLN A 330 14.57 -19.55 14.14
CA GLN A 330 13.84 -18.30 14.00
C GLN A 330 14.69 -17.28 13.23
N ARG A 331 14.05 -16.59 12.28
CA ARG A 331 14.66 -15.48 11.54
C ARG A 331 13.96 -14.18 11.87
N PRO A 332 14.69 -13.05 11.90
CA PRO A 332 14.08 -11.74 11.91
C PRO A 332 13.08 -11.62 10.76
N ALA A 333 11.90 -11.05 11.04
CA ALA A 333 10.96 -10.72 9.99
C ALA A 333 11.60 -9.75 8.98
N PHE A 334 11.21 -9.87 7.71
CA PHE A 334 11.64 -8.92 6.69
C PHE A 334 11.23 -7.49 7.10
N GLN A 335 12.19 -6.58 7.07
CA GLN A 335 11.93 -5.16 7.24
C GLN A 335 12.18 -4.49 5.88
N PRO A 336 11.16 -3.92 5.23
CA PRO A 336 11.37 -3.20 3.99
C PRO A 336 12.30 -1.99 4.24
N PRO A 337 13.16 -1.64 3.26
CA PRO A 337 13.93 -0.40 3.34
C PRO A 337 12.99 0.77 3.58
N LEU A 338 13.25 1.55 4.64
CA LEU A 338 12.50 2.78 4.83
C LEU A 338 12.90 3.75 3.71
N PRO A 339 11.95 4.42 3.05
CA PRO A 339 12.30 5.51 2.14
C PRO A 339 13.15 6.51 2.93
N SER A 340 14.29 6.91 2.37
CA SER A 340 15.20 7.88 2.98
C SER A 340 14.46 9.17 3.28
N ARG A 341 13.91 9.28 4.49
CA ARG A 341 13.31 10.51 4.99
C ARG A 341 14.45 11.44 5.38
N ALA A 342 14.77 12.37 4.49
CA ALA A 342 15.46 13.60 4.89
C ALA A 342 14.56 14.31 5.94
N GLY A 343 14.92 14.17 7.21
CA GLY A 343 14.44 15.00 8.32
C GLY A 343 12.94 14.97 8.59
N ARG A 344 12.47 14.00 9.39
CA ARG A 344 11.57 14.22 10.55
C ARG A 344 11.13 12.90 11.19
N GLY A 345 11.37 12.81 12.50
CA GLY A 345 10.65 11.97 13.45
C GLY A 345 10.97 10.47 13.42
N GLU A 346 11.40 9.94 14.56
CA GLU A 346 11.55 8.50 14.80
C GLU A 346 10.30 7.73 14.35
N PRO A 347 10.45 6.55 13.70
CA PRO A 347 9.33 5.66 13.53
C PRO A 347 8.88 5.17 14.91
N LEU A 348 7.60 5.39 15.23
CA LEU A 348 6.90 4.72 16.32
C LEU A 348 7.13 3.21 16.18
N ARG A 349 7.96 2.64 17.07
CA ARG A 349 8.08 1.20 17.22
C ARG A 349 6.73 0.68 17.71
N LEU A 350 5.92 0.18 16.78
CA LEU A 350 4.82 -0.70 17.13
C LEU A 350 5.43 -1.96 17.75
N SER A 351 5.52 -1.96 19.08
CA SER A 351 5.75 -3.17 19.87
C SER A 351 4.60 -4.12 19.60
N THR A 352 4.76 -4.96 18.58
CA THR A 352 3.92 -6.13 18.41
C THR A 352 4.28 -7.08 19.55
N SER A 353 3.44 -7.06 20.58
CA SER A 353 3.37 -8.12 21.57
C SER A 353 3.02 -9.42 20.84
N SER A 354 4.05 -10.10 20.34
CA SER A 354 3.93 -11.44 19.79
C SER A 354 3.70 -12.37 20.96
N ARG A 355 2.43 -12.60 21.27
CA ARG A 355 2.00 -13.64 22.21
C ARG A 355 2.48 -14.97 21.63
N ARG A 356 3.59 -15.49 22.18
CA ARG A 356 4.22 -16.75 21.78
C ARG A 356 3.13 -17.84 21.73
N PRO A 357 2.77 -18.38 20.55
CA PRO A 357 1.78 -19.44 20.48
C PRO A 357 2.31 -20.66 21.22
N ALA A 358 1.43 -21.38 21.92
CA ALA A 358 1.77 -22.64 22.57
C ALA A 358 2.44 -23.58 21.54
N PRO A 359 3.47 -24.35 21.92
CA PRO A 359 4.15 -25.25 21.00
C PRO A 359 3.13 -26.21 20.38
N ALA A 360 3.02 -26.20 19.06
CA ALA A 360 2.20 -27.16 18.32
C ALA A 360 2.67 -28.60 18.66
N PRO A 361 1.76 -29.59 18.68
CA PRO A 361 2.14 -30.97 18.94
C PRO A 361 3.22 -31.43 17.95
N ALA A 362 4.23 -32.15 18.46
CA ALA A 362 5.37 -32.59 17.67
C ALA A 362 4.89 -33.54 16.55
N ILE A 363 4.83 -33.03 15.31
CA ILE A 363 4.51 -33.84 14.14
C ILE A 363 5.61 -34.88 13.98
N ARG A 364 5.25 -36.15 14.09
CA ARG A 364 6.16 -37.29 13.86
C ARG A 364 6.09 -37.67 12.38
N ILE A 365 7.25 -37.80 11.76
CA ILE A 365 7.40 -38.14 10.33
C ILE A 365 8.11 -39.47 10.18
N SER A 366 7.77 -40.24 9.14
CA SER A 366 8.41 -41.52 8.85
C SER A 366 9.81 -41.30 8.27
N GLN A 367 10.85 -41.70 8.99
CA GLN A 367 12.24 -41.42 8.59
C GLN A 367 12.60 -42.09 7.26
N ARG A 368 12.20 -43.35 7.03
CA ARG A 368 12.49 -44.06 5.78
C ARG A 368 11.98 -43.34 4.52
N HIS A 369 10.79 -42.73 4.61
CA HIS A 369 10.21 -41.98 3.48
C HIS A 369 10.90 -40.65 3.25
N MET A 370 11.55 -40.09 4.27
CA MET A 370 12.30 -38.84 4.18
C MET A 370 13.78 -39.09 3.80
N ALA A 371 14.33 -40.26 4.11
CA ALA A 371 15.73 -40.61 3.85
C ALA A 371 15.99 -40.98 2.39
N LEU A 372 15.15 -41.82 1.80
CA LEU A 372 15.37 -42.37 0.45
C LEU A 372 15.41 -41.33 -0.68
N PRO A 373 14.66 -40.20 -0.63
CA PRO A 373 14.85 -39.11 -1.58
C PRO A 373 16.29 -38.58 -1.62
N ALA A 374 17.05 -38.63 -0.51
CA ALA A 374 18.43 -38.15 -0.51
C ALA A 374 19.34 -38.97 -1.43
N VAL A 375 19.09 -40.28 -1.56
CA VAL A 375 19.83 -41.19 -2.47
C VAL A 375 19.52 -40.83 -3.93
N VAL A 376 18.25 -40.64 -4.26
CA VAL A 376 17.83 -40.25 -5.61
C VAL A 376 18.41 -38.88 -5.98
N HIS A 377 18.34 -37.92 -5.06
CA HIS A 377 18.87 -36.58 -5.27
C HIS A 377 20.40 -36.54 -5.39
N ALA A 378 21.12 -37.41 -4.69
CA ALA A 378 22.58 -37.46 -4.82
C ALA A 378 23.07 -37.87 -6.23
N ALA A 379 22.23 -38.55 -7.01
CA ALA A 379 22.51 -38.94 -8.38
C ALA A 379 22.19 -37.88 -9.45
N GLU A 380 21.67 -36.70 -9.08
CA GLU A 380 21.35 -35.63 -10.04
C GLU A 380 22.57 -35.27 -10.91
N ALA A 381 22.37 -34.95 -12.19
CA ALA A 381 23.48 -34.72 -13.12
C ALA A 381 24.30 -33.46 -12.78
N ASP A 382 23.64 -32.38 -12.32
CA ASP A 382 24.34 -31.20 -11.81
C ASP A 382 24.80 -31.43 -10.36
N PRO A 383 26.10 -31.30 -10.05
CA PRO A 383 26.62 -31.56 -8.70
C PRO A 383 26.06 -30.63 -7.62
N LEU A 384 25.77 -29.36 -7.93
CA LEU A 384 25.22 -28.41 -6.96
C LEU A 384 23.77 -28.76 -6.62
N GLU A 385 22.97 -29.06 -7.64
CA GLU A 385 21.60 -29.56 -7.49
C GLU A 385 21.58 -30.85 -6.66
N ALA A 386 22.50 -31.79 -6.94
CA ALA A 386 22.64 -33.00 -6.17
C ALA A 386 22.90 -32.72 -4.68
N ALA A 387 23.88 -31.86 -4.39
CA ALA A 387 24.26 -31.51 -3.02
C ALA A 387 23.11 -30.84 -2.25
N VAL A 388 22.50 -29.80 -2.83
CA VAL A 388 21.43 -29.04 -2.17
C VAL A 388 20.19 -29.91 -1.92
N LYS A 389 19.77 -30.69 -2.92
CA LYS A 389 18.59 -31.56 -2.80
C LYS A 389 18.84 -32.71 -1.81
N ALA A 390 20.01 -33.37 -1.87
CA ALA A 390 20.35 -34.45 -0.96
C ALA A 390 20.44 -33.97 0.49
N VAL A 391 21.10 -32.84 0.75
CA VAL A 391 21.16 -32.23 2.10
C VAL A 391 19.77 -31.85 2.59
N SER A 392 18.92 -31.25 1.75
CA SER A 392 17.54 -30.91 2.13
C SER A 392 16.71 -32.13 2.51
N ALA A 393 16.84 -33.24 1.78
CA ALA A 393 16.18 -34.50 2.11
C ALA A 393 16.76 -35.11 3.41
N ALA A 394 18.08 -35.09 3.58
CA ALA A 394 18.74 -35.58 4.77
C ALA A 394 18.34 -34.80 6.03
N VAL A 395 18.18 -33.47 5.96
CA VAL A 395 17.62 -32.64 7.04
C VAL A 395 16.22 -33.14 7.45
N SER A 396 15.39 -33.52 6.47
CA SER A 396 14.06 -34.06 6.73
C SER A 396 14.12 -35.45 7.39
N ALA A 397 15.09 -36.29 7.03
CA ALA A 397 15.32 -37.60 7.63
C ALA A 397 15.87 -37.52 9.07
N TYR A 398 16.77 -36.57 9.33
CA TYR A 398 17.28 -36.28 10.67
C TYR A 398 16.24 -35.63 11.58
N GLY A 399 15.25 -34.94 10.99
CA GLY A 399 14.17 -34.31 11.74
C GLY A 399 14.71 -33.29 12.74
N GLU A 400 14.26 -33.37 14.00
CA GLU A 400 14.72 -32.51 15.09
C GLU A 400 16.24 -32.56 15.36
N ASN A 401 16.93 -33.61 14.90
CA ASN A 401 18.38 -33.78 15.04
C ASN A 401 19.19 -33.18 13.88
N TYR A 402 18.56 -32.45 12.96
CA TYR A 402 19.23 -31.87 11.79
C TYR A 402 20.48 -31.00 12.08
N PRO A 403 20.65 -30.31 13.24
CA PRO A 403 21.84 -29.48 13.46
C PRO A 403 23.15 -30.27 13.43
N ALA A 404 23.13 -31.54 13.87
CA ALA A 404 24.31 -32.41 13.81
C ALA A 404 24.73 -32.71 12.37
N LEU A 405 23.76 -33.02 11.50
CA LEU A 405 23.99 -33.22 10.06
C LEU A 405 24.58 -31.97 9.41
N LEU A 406 24.00 -30.79 9.67
CA LEU A 406 24.47 -29.54 9.03
C LEU A 406 25.89 -29.17 9.48
N ALA A 407 26.26 -29.45 10.73
CA ALA A 407 27.62 -29.25 11.21
C ALA A 407 28.63 -30.15 10.47
N GLU A 408 28.27 -31.41 10.25
CA GLU A 408 29.11 -32.36 9.50
C GLU A 408 29.24 -31.95 8.02
N VAL A 409 28.13 -31.60 7.37
CA VAL A 409 28.15 -31.10 5.98
C VAL A 409 29.00 -29.84 5.86
N ARG A 410 28.91 -28.89 6.80
CA ARG A 410 29.76 -27.69 6.81
C ARG A 410 31.24 -28.02 6.90
N ALA A 411 31.62 -29.08 7.62
CA ALA A 411 33.02 -29.53 7.69
C ALA A 411 33.51 -30.08 6.35
N THR A 412 32.65 -30.77 5.59
CA THR A 412 32.98 -31.32 4.26
C THR A 412 33.02 -30.27 3.14
N VAL A 413 32.27 -29.18 3.27
CA VAL A 413 32.24 -28.08 2.28
C VAL A 413 33.47 -27.19 2.35
N ARG A 414 34.11 -27.07 3.52
CA ARG A 414 35.31 -26.25 3.66
C ARG A 414 36.50 -26.95 3.00
N PRO A 415 37.22 -26.31 2.07
CA PRO A 415 38.51 -26.83 1.64
C PRO A 415 39.49 -26.82 2.82
N GLU A 416 40.39 -27.80 2.86
CA GLU A 416 41.58 -27.75 3.73
C GLU A 416 42.43 -26.50 3.49
#